data_AF-A0A2V7X1Z7-F1
#
_entry.id   AF-A0A2V7X1Z7-F1
#
_cell.length_a   1.000
_cell.length_b   1.000
_cell.length_c   1.000
_cell.angle_alpha   90.00
_cell.angle_beta   90.00
_cell.angle_gamma   90.00
#
_symmetry.space_group_name_H-M   'P 1'
#
loop_
_entity.id
_entity.type
_entity.pdbx_description
1 polymer ?
#
loop_
_entity_poly.entity_id
_entity_poly.type
_entity_poly.pdbx_seq_one_letter_code
_entity_poly.pdbx_strand_id
1 'polypeptide(L)'
;MTQIHPADFPEAQPVNGSNDWVISGAHTVTGKPLLSNDMHLGHQMPNLWYEAHLHSGIVDVAGVTLPGMPYVIVGHNQRIAWGFTNVGPTVTDVYVENFNAQGEYQTPGGWVRPEHRQEVIHVKGRPDVNVDVKITRHGPIITELVPGETRNIALRWTLYGGLHIPFFDVDVAQNWQEFTNAFAQLDAPGQNVVYADVDGNIGYRATGKVPVRAAGDGSLPVSGADNGHEWISYIPFDKLPNIYNPPSGIIATANGRITADKYPNSISMEWEAPWRTARIYHVLESGKQFSTADMLALQTDIQSEADLFAAERFVYAVDHAAKPSARARQAADVMRSWDGRMLASSAAPTITEKSIQELRWMLLEPKLGAAPADPAKTEEALSWKTYSWEMSSVWLENILLHHPKRWLPEKYPNYDELLAAAVEAAVNDAQAPKELASWRWGAQNAVHIQHLVLGKIPVMRRWSGPGVQEQSGSGYTVKAVSAHHGPSERFSANLADLDHSTLNVVTGQSGNFLSPYYMDQWKAWYEGTTFTLPFSAQAVQAAKAHTLQLDPAN
;
A
#
# COMPACT_ATOMS: atom_id res chain seq x y z
N MET A 1 -26.19 16.03 -16.55
CA MET A 1 -24.97 15.28 -16.16
C MET A 1 -24.76 15.56 -14.69
N THR A 2 -25.23 14.66 -13.85
CA THR A 2 -25.17 14.76 -12.39
C THR A 2 -23.71 14.71 -11.97
N GLN A 3 -23.26 15.74 -11.25
CA GLN A 3 -21.93 15.75 -10.64
C GLN A 3 -21.90 14.61 -9.62
N ILE A 4 -21.04 13.62 -9.86
CA ILE A 4 -20.68 12.61 -8.85
C ILE A 4 -19.91 13.39 -7.78
N HIS A 5 -20.48 13.49 -6.57
CA HIS A 5 -19.79 14.12 -5.46
C HIS A 5 -18.80 13.10 -4.87
N PRO A 6 -17.57 13.51 -4.50
CA PRO A 6 -16.58 12.61 -3.88
C PRO A 6 -17.05 11.93 -2.58
N ALA A 7 -18.18 12.36 -2.01
CA ALA A 7 -18.77 11.84 -0.79
C ALA A 7 -19.74 10.65 -1.01
N ASP A 8 -20.01 10.25 -2.27
CA ASP A 8 -21.01 9.22 -2.57
C ASP A 8 -20.47 7.77 -2.46
N PHE A 9 -19.17 7.64 -2.15
CA PHE A 9 -18.54 6.41 -1.73
C PHE A 9 -17.76 6.73 -0.45
N PRO A 10 -17.94 6.01 0.68
CA PRO A 10 -16.86 5.97 1.65
C PRO A 10 -15.65 5.51 0.85
N GLU A 11 -14.61 6.36 0.78
CA GLU A 11 -13.35 6.02 0.12
C GLU A 11 -13.01 4.61 0.60
N ALA A 12 -13.01 3.63 -0.31
CA ALA A 12 -12.46 2.34 0.02
C ALA A 12 -11.05 2.65 0.49
N GLN A 13 -10.79 2.47 1.79
CA GLN A 13 -9.51 2.78 2.42
C GLN A 13 -8.42 2.25 1.49
N PRO A 14 -7.44 3.08 1.10
CA PRO A 14 -6.41 2.62 0.19
C PRO A 14 -5.80 1.36 0.79
N VAL A 15 -5.90 0.24 0.08
CA VAL A 15 -5.07 -0.93 0.39
C VAL A 15 -3.67 -0.48 0.06
N ASN A 16 -2.93 -0.10 1.09
CA ASN A 16 -1.53 0.29 0.96
C ASN A 16 -0.80 -0.96 0.55
N GLY A 17 -0.15 -0.98 -0.61
CA GLY A 17 0.36 -2.27 -1.03
C GLY A 17 1.35 -2.30 -2.17
N SER A 18 2.64 -2.09 -1.92
CA SER A 18 3.70 -2.34 -2.91
C SER A 18 3.84 -3.83 -3.24
N ASN A 19 4.30 -4.17 -4.45
CA ASN A 19 4.81 -5.52 -4.72
C ASN A 19 6.28 -5.46 -5.14
N ASP A 20 7.02 -6.50 -4.77
CA ASP A 20 8.26 -6.86 -5.41
C ASP A 20 8.41 -8.37 -5.53
N TRP A 21 9.20 -8.80 -6.51
CA TRP A 21 9.66 -10.17 -6.58
C TRP A 21 10.96 -10.24 -7.36
N VAL A 22 11.70 -11.31 -7.08
CA VAL A 22 12.90 -11.69 -7.80
C VAL A 22 12.88 -13.20 -8.05
N ILE A 23 13.19 -13.57 -9.29
CA ILE A 23 13.31 -14.96 -9.72
C ILE A 23 14.72 -15.22 -10.25
N SER A 24 15.29 -16.37 -9.90
CA SER A 24 16.60 -16.79 -10.36
C SER A 24 16.57 -17.19 -11.83
N GLY A 25 17.75 -17.35 -12.43
CA GLY A 25 17.89 -17.81 -13.83
C GLY A 25 17.25 -19.17 -14.14
N ALA A 26 16.87 -19.96 -13.13
CA ALA A 26 16.16 -21.23 -13.33
C ALA A 26 14.71 -21.03 -13.83
N HIS A 27 14.16 -19.83 -13.62
CA HIS A 27 12.78 -19.46 -13.96
C HIS A 27 12.71 -18.41 -15.07
N THR A 28 13.82 -18.05 -15.70
CA THR A 28 13.84 -17.02 -16.73
C THR A 28 14.27 -17.57 -18.09
N VAL A 29 13.73 -16.97 -19.16
CA VAL A 29 14.08 -17.33 -20.54
C VAL A 29 15.55 -17.02 -20.89
N THR A 30 16.21 -16.16 -20.10
CA THR A 30 17.59 -15.71 -20.32
C THR A 30 18.62 -16.51 -19.51
N GLY A 31 18.19 -17.30 -18.52
CA GLY A 31 19.09 -17.96 -17.59
C GLY A 31 19.74 -17.02 -16.56
N LYS A 32 19.33 -15.74 -16.50
CA LYS A 32 19.76 -14.74 -15.51
C LYS A 32 18.58 -14.19 -14.72
N PRO A 33 18.79 -13.66 -13.51
CA PRO A 33 17.70 -13.17 -12.68
C PRO A 33 16.85 -12.10 -13.35
N LEU A 34 15.56 -12.09 -12.99
CA LEU A 34 14.65 -10.97 -13.22
C LEU A 34 14.16 -10.46 -11.87
N LEU A 35 14.16 -9.15 -11.70
CA LEU A 35 13.60 -8.47 -10.52
C LEU A 35 12.50 -7.54 -11.00
N SER A 36 11.40 -7.43 -10.26
CA SER A 36 10.36 -6.45 -10.55
C SER A 36 9.83 -5.82 -9.28
N ASN A 37 9.47 -4.55 -9.38
CA ASN A 37 8.95 -3.75 -8.29
C ASN A 37 7.93 -2.75 -8.83
N ASP A 38 6.82 -2.62 -8.12
CA ASP A 38 5.86 -1.55 -8.33
C ASP A 38 5.38 -1.05 -6.98
N MET A 39 6.00 0.03 -6.50
CA MET A 39 5.61 0.62 -5.21
C MET A 39 4.23 1.26 -5.32
N HIS A 40 3.32 0.96 -4.40
CA HIS A 40 1.97 1.50 -4.43
C HIS A 40 1.82 2.65 -3.45
N LEU A 41 1.50 3.83 -3.97
CA LEU A 41 1.47 5.08 -3.22
C LEU A 41 0.33 5.98 -3.70
N GLY A 42 0.05 7.04 -2.94
CA GLY A 42 -0.91 8.06 -3.31
C GLY A 42 -0.56 8.68 -4.67
N HIS A 43 -1.52 8.66 -5.60
CA HIS A 43 -1.37 9.27 -6.91
C HIS A 43 -1.49 10.78 -6.83
N GLN A 44 -0.48 11.48 -7.36
CA GLN A 44 -0.43 12.92 -7.41
C GLN A 44 0.24 13.40 -8.70
N MET A 45 -0.01 14.68 -9.03
CA MET A 45 0.69 15.38 -10.09
C MET A 45 1.29 16.70 -9.59
N PRO A 46 2.59 16.96 -9.84
CA PRO A 46 3.58 16.09 -10.50
C PRO A 46 3.79 14.73 -9.81
N ASN A 47 4.36 13.76 -10.52
CA ASN A 47 4.65 12.43 -9.98
C ASN A 47 5.52 12.53 -8.71
N LEU A 48 5.38 11.55 -7.82
CA LEU A 48 6.25 11.43 -6.64
C LEU A 48 7.69 11.09 -7.04
N TRP A 49 7.85 10.11 -7.94
CA TRP A 49 9.13 9.63 -8.40
C TRP A 49 9.69 10.47 -9.55
N TYR A 50 11.01 10.51 -9.63
CA TYR A 50 11.77 11.15 -10.70
C TYR A 50 12.75 10.13 -11.28
N GLU A 51 12.62 9.81 -12.56
CA GLU A 51 13.52 8.86 -13.21
C GLU A 51 14.91 9.49 -13.39
N ALA A 52 15.97 8.78 -13.05
CA ALA A 52 17.33 9.27 -13.21
C ALA A 52 18.31 8.15 -13.55
N HIS A 53 19.32 8.50 -14.35
CA HIS A 53 20.56 7.76 -14.50
C HIS A 53 21.69 8.68 -14.02
N LEU A 54 22.34 8.30 -12.93
CA LEU A 54 23.43 9.05 -12.31
C LEU A 54 24.75 8.36 -12.66
N HIS A 55 25.69 9.12 -13.24
CA HIS A 55 26.99 8.61 -13.65
C HIS A 55 28.10 9.56 -13.21
N SER A 56 28.97 9.11 -12.30
CA SER A 56 30.13 9.86 -11.81
C SER A 56 31.11 8.96 -11.07
N GLY A 57 32.31 8.76 -11.61
CA GLY A 57 33.36 7.99 -10.95
C GLY A 57 32.93 6.54 -10.68
N ILE A 58 32.72 6.19 -9.42
CA ILE A 58 32.24 4.86 -9.01
C ILE A 58 30.71 4.72 -9.05
N VAL A 59 29.98 5.82 -9.23
CA VAL A 59 28.52 5.83 -9.32
C VAL A 59 28.13 5.62 -10.78
N ASP A 60 27.34 4.60 -11.04
CA ASP A 60 26.68 4.35 -12.32
C ASP A 60 25.39 3.60 -11.98
N VAL A 61 24.26 4.30 -11.93
CA VAL A 61 23.02 3.77 -11.35
C VAL A 61 21.80 4.41 -12.01
N ALA A 62 20.80 3.60 -12.34
CA ALA A 62 19.58 4.06 -13.00
C ALA A 62 18.32 3.51 -12.33
N GLY A 63 17.27 4.33 -12.28
CA GLY A 63 15.98 3.96 -11.68
C GLY A 63 15.16 5.19 -11.29
N VAL A 64 14.44 5.10 -10.18
CA VAL A 64 13.65 6.21 -9.62
C VAL A 64 14.31 6.83 -8.40
N THR A 65 14.29 8.17 -8.34
CA THR A 65 14.69 9.00 -7.20
C THR A 65 13.48 9.74 -6.64
N LEU A 66 13.67 10.44 -5.52
CA LEU A 66 12.74 11.46 -5.04
C LEU A 66 13.27 12.85 -5.39
N PRO A 67 12.45 13.79 -5.88
CA PRO A 67 12.87 15.18 -6.03
C PRO A 67 13.48 15.73 -4.73
N GLY A 68 14.75 16.13 -4.79
CA GLY A 68 15.54 16.59 -3.64
C GLY A 68 16.47 15.54 -3.02
N MET A 69 16.36 14.27 -3.41
CA MET A 69 17.29 13.19 -3.03
C MET A 69 18.27 12.89 -4.18
N PRO A 70 19.59 12.89 -3.94
CA PRO A 70 20.60 12.69 -4.98
C PRO A 70 20.95 11.20 -5.22
N TYR A 71 20.05 10.28 -4.90
CA TYR A 71 20.30 8.83 -4.95
C TYR A 71 19.14 8.10 -5.63
N VAL A 72 19.44 6.94 -6.22
CA VAL A 72 18.42 6.05 -6.76
C VAL A 72 17.83 5.23 -5.62
N ILE A 73 16.51 5.31 -5.46
CA ILE A 73 15.78 4.59 -4.43
C ILE A 73 15.51 3.17 -4.90
N VAL A 74 14.90 2.99 -6.08
CA VAL A 74 14.65 1.67 -6.69
C VAL A 74 15.26 1.68 -8.08
N GLY A 75 15.98 0.62 -8.45
CA GLY A 75 16.68 0.58 -9.71
C GLY A 75 17.77 -0.49 -9.77
N HIS A 76 18.79 -0.22 -10.59
CA HIS A 76 19.97 -1.06 -10.71
C HIS A 76 21.22 -0.25 -10.99
N ASN A 77 22.37 -0.80 -10.61
CA ASN A 77 23.69 -0.37 -11.08
C ASN A 77 24.26 -1.42 -12.05
N GLN A 78 25.57 -1.41 -12.29
CA GLN A 78 26.21 -2.24 -13.32
C GLN A 78 26.20 -3.73 -12.95
N ARG A 79 25.90 -4.06 -11.69
CA ARG A 79 26.02 -5.41 -11.13
C ARG A 79 24.77 -5.90 -10.43
N ILE A 80 24.06 -5.02 -9.72
CA ILE A 80 22.96 -5.42 -8.84
C ILE A 80 21.70 -4.61 -9.16
N ALA A 81 20.55 -5.21 -8.89
CA ALA A 81 19.24 -4.57 -8.94
C ALA A 81 18.50 -4.77 -7.62
N TRP A 82 17.64 -3.82 -7.27
CA TRP A 82 16.86 -3.87 -6.05
C TRP A 82 15.49 -3.20 -6.20
N GLY A 83 14.58 -3.60 -5.32
CA GLY A 83 13.22 -3.07 -5.19
C GLY A 83 12.73 -3.20 -3.75
N PHE A 84 11.64 -2.50 -3.43
CA PHE A 84 11.11 -2.50 -2.07
C PHE A 84 9.60 -2.69 -1.98
N THR A 85 9.19 -3.34 -0.90
CA THR A 85 7.88 -3.14 -0.29
C THR A 85 8.02 -2.75 1.17
N ASN A 86 6.98 -2.15 1.76
CA ASN A 86 6.99 -1.82 3.18
C ASN A 86 6.86 -3.09 4.04
N VAL A 87 7.67 -3.21 5.08
CA VAL A 87 7.55 -4.28 6.11
C VAL A 87 6.26 -4.13 6.90
N GLY A 88 5.76 -2.90 7.04
CA GLY A 88 4.67 -2.56 7.97
C GLY A 88 5.04 -2.81 9.45
N PRO A 89 6.25 -2.51 9.94
CA PRO A 89 6.63 -2.89 11.30
C PRO A 89 5.91 -2.02 12.36
N THR A 90 5.62 -2.57 13.53
CA THR A 90 5.05 -1.82 14.66
C THR A 90 6.12 -0.90 15.29
N VAL A 91 6.28 0.28 14.70
CA VAL A 91 7.31 1.29 15.06
C VAL A 91 6.76 2.51 15.79
N THR A 92 5.47 2.48 16.09
CA THR A 92 4.78 3.48 16.89
C THR A 92 4.12 2.82 18.08
N ASP A 93 4.19 3.47 19.25
CA ASP A 93 3.43 3.09 20.45
C ASP A 93 2.65 4.31 20.96
N VAL A 94 1.48 4.06 21.53
CA VAL A 94 0.64 5.09 22.15
C VAL A 94 0.67 4.92 23.67
N TYR A 95 1.05 5.97 24.39
CA TYR A 95 1.09 5.98 25.86
C TYR A 95 -0.04 6.85 26.41
N VAL A 96 -0.81 6.31 27.34
CA VAL A 96 -1.81 7.06 28.12
C VAL A 96 -1.11 7.77 29.26
N GLU A 97 -1.11 9.10 29.23
CA GLU A 97 -0.43 9.97 30.17
C GLU A 97 -1.42 10.51 31.21
N ASN A 98 -1.12 10.31 32.49
CA ASN A 98 -1.91 10.87 33.58
C ASN A 98 -1.39 12.27 33.91
N PHE A 99 -2.29 13.26 33.93
CA PHE A 99 -1.96 14.63 34.31
C PHE A 99 -2.63 15.01 35.63
N ASN A 100 -1.93 15.77 36.48
CA ASN A 100 -2.49 16.37 37.68
C ASN A 100 -3.14 17.73 37.38
N ALA A 101 -3.77 18.34 38.39
CA ALA A 101 -4.42 19.65 38.27
C ALA A 101 -3.44 20.80 37.97
N GLN A 102 -2.14 20.60 38.18
CA GLN A 102 -1.08 21.57 37.90
C GLN A 102 -0.54 21.44 36.46
N GLY A 103 -1.05 20.47 35.68
CA GLY A 103 -0.61 20.23 34.30
C GLY A 103 0.70 19.44 34.20
N GLU A 104 1.15 18.82 35.28
CA GLU A 104 2.30 17.90 35.29
C GLU A 104 1.83 16.50 34.95
N TYR A 105 2.64 15.72 34.24
CA TYR A 105 2.35 14.33 33.92
C TYR A 105 3.08 13.37 34.85
N GLN A 106 2.47 12.22 35.11
CA GLN A 106 2.99 11.21 36.01
C GLN A 106 4.13 10.43 35.36
N THR A 107 5.24 10.28 36.08
CA THR A 107 6.37 9.42 35.69
C THR A 107 6.73 8.48 36.85
N PRO A 108 7.59 7.45 36.64
CA PRO A 108 8.10 6.63 37.73
C PRO A 108 8.83 7.44 38.82
N GLY A 109 9.37 8.62 38.47
CA GLY A 109 10.07 9.52 39.38
C GLY A 109 9.18 10.57 40.06
N GLY A 110 7.87 10.56 39.80
CA GLY A 110 6.92 11.57 40.27
C GLY A 110 6.36 12.45 39.15
N TRP A 111 5.71 13.54 39.53
CA TRP A 111 5.09 14.50 38.61
C TRP A 111 6.15 15.39 37.95
N VAL A 112 6.08 15.50 36.63
CA VAL A 112 7.03 16.29 35.82
C VAL A 112 6.26 17.22 34.88
N ARG A 113 6.75 18.44 34.68
CA ARG A 113 6.16 19.36 33.70
C ARG A 113 6.46 18.88 32.28
N PRO A 114 5.46 18.83 31.38
CA PRO A 114 5.73 18.56 29.96
C PRO A 114 6.55 19.70 29.34
N GLU A 115 7.24 19.40 28.25
CA GLU A 115 7.78 20.42 27.36
C GLU A 115 6.63 21.03 26.55
N HIS A 116 6.71 22.33 26.30
CA HIS A 116 5.77 23.06 25.46
C HIS A 116 6.53 23.74 24.33
N ARG A 117 6.21 23.38 23.09
CA ARG A 117 6.76 24.01 21.89
C ARG A 117 5.67 24.82 21.20
N GLN A 118 5.83 26.14 21.23
CA GLN A 118 4.92 27.08 20.57
C GLN A 118 5.26 27.14 19.07
N GLU A 119 4.30 26.79 18.23
CA GLU A 119 4.41 26.86 16.78
C GLU A 119 3.41 27.86 16.21
N VAL A 120 3.82 28.60 15.18
CA VAL A 120 2.95 29.55 14.48
C VAL A 120 2.77 29.08 13.04
N ILE A 121 1.56 28.68 12.67
CA ILE A 121 1.21 28.28 11.31
C ILE A 121 0.65 29.50 10.58
N HIS A 122 1.42 30.01 9.62
CA HIS A 122 1.00 31.11 8.76
C HIS A 122 0.02 30.62 7.68
N VAL A 123 -1.20 31.15 7.69
CA VAL A 123 -2.27 30.72 6.77
C VAL A 123 -2.53 31.80 5.73
N LYS A 124 -2.31 31.49 4.44
CA LYS A 124 -2.52 32.46 3.35
C LYS A 124 -3.94 33.04 3.37
N GLY A 125 -4.04 34.35 3.56
CA GLY A 125 -5.31 35.09 3.56
C GLY A 125 -6.15 34.92 4.84
N ARG A 126 -5.59 34.35 5.91
CA ARG A 126 -6.24 34.19 7.22
C ARG A 126 -5.27 34.58 8.34
N PRO A 127 -5.75 34.79 9.59
CA PRO A 127 -4.87 34.95 10.73
C PRO A 127 -4.00 33.71 10.96
N ASP A 128 -2.85 33.92 11.62
CA ASP A 128 -1.97 32.84 12.07
C ASP A 128 -2.69 31.91 13.05
N VAL A 129 -2.35 30.63 12.98
CA VAL A 129 -2.81 29.62 13.95
C VAL A 129 -1.65 29.30 14.88
N ASN A 130 -1.79 29.65 16.16
CA ASN A 130 -0.81 29.29 17.18
C ASN A 130 -1.14 27.89 17.72
N VAL A 131 -0.16 27.01 17.72
CA VAL A 131 -0.27 25.62 18.19
C VAL A 131 0.68 25.43 19.37
N ASP A 132 0.15 24.98 20.50
CA ASP A 132 0.95 24.55 21.65
C ASP A 132 1.20 23.04 21.57
N VAL A 133 2.39 22.65 21.10
CA VAL A 133 2.77 21.24 21.02
C VAL A 133 3.29 20.80 22.40
N LYS A 134 2.44 20.11 23.15
CA LYS A 134 2.77 19.52 24.45
C LYS A 134 3.49 18.19 24.26
N ILE A 135 4.68 18.05 24.85
CA ILE A 135 5.57 16.90 24.67
C ILE A 135 5.92 16.28 26.04
N THR A 136 5.73 14.96 26.16
CA THR A 136 6.14 14.17 27.33
C THR A 136 7.42 13.39 27.02
N ARG A 137 7.92 12.59 27.98
CA ARG A 137 9.04 11.66 27.74
C ARG A 137 8.80 10.65 26.60
N HIS A 138 7.54 10.38 26.25
CA HIS A 138 7.19 9.43 25.20
C HIS A 138 6.99 10.11 23.83
N GLY A 139 6.69 11.41 23.81
CA GLY A 139 6.51 12.19 22.58
C GLY A 139 5.39 13.23 22.69
N PRO A 140 4.95 13.81 21.55
CA PRO A 140 3.87 14.79 21.54
C PRO A 140 2.53 14.15 21.92
N ILE A 141 1.69 14.91 22.63
CA ILE A 141 0.29 14.56 22.87
C ILE A 141 -0.51 14.72 21.58
N ILE A 142 -1.22 13.65 21.17
CA ILE A 142 -1.98 13.57 19.92
C ILE A 142 -3.49 13.33 20.13
N THR A 143 -4.00 13.50 21.35
CA THR A 143 -5.40 13.21 21.70
C THR A 143 -6.41 13.83 20.74
N GLU A 144 -6.20 15.09 20.36
CA GLU A 144 -7.10 15.83 19.48
C GLU A 144 -7.16 15.27 18.05
N LEU A 145 -6.22 14.41 17.66
CA LEU A 145 -6.19 13.74 16.36
C LEU A 145 -6.97 12.42 16.34
N VAL A 146 -7.43 11.93 17.50
CA VAL A 146 -8.12 10.62 17.62
C VAL A 146 -9.59 10.86 17.94
N PRO A 147 -10.52 10.59 16.99
CA PRO A 147 -11.95 10.82 17.20
C PRO A 147 -12.49 10.10 18.44
N GLY A 148 -13.16 10.85 19.31
CA GLY A 148 -13.78 10.34 20.54
C GLY A 148 -12.83 10.05 21.70
N GLU A 149 -11.52 10.25 21.55
CA GLU A 149 -10.55 10.07 22.64
C GLU A 149 -10.52 11.29 23.57
N THR A 150 -10.51 11.04 24.87
CA THR A 150 -10.47 12.11 25.90
C THR A 150 -9.28 11.98 26.84
N ARG A 151 -8.58 10.84 26.83
CA ARG A 151 -7.35 10.63 27.61
C ARG A 151 -6.21 11.36 26.93
N ASN A 152 -5.24 11.82 27.71
CA ASN A 152 -4.00 12.37 27.13
C ASN A 152 -3.19 11.19 26.57
N ILE A 153 -3.00 11.16 25.24
CA ILE A 153 -2.24 10.10 24.59
C ILE A 153 -0.99 10.67 23.92
N ALA A 154 0.18 10.20 24.33
CA ALA A 154 1.45 10.53 23.71
C ALA A 154 1.79 9.50 22.63
N LEU A 155 2.25 9.98 21.46
CA LEU A 155 2.77 9.11 20.40
C LEU A 155 4.29 8.98 20.54
N ARG A 156 4.79 7.76 20.73
CA ARG A 156 6.21 7.43 20.59
C ARG A 156 6.46 6.84 19.23
N TRP A 157 7.43 7.37 18.48
CA TRP A 157 7.74 6.92 17.13
C TRP A 157 9.26 6.84 16.94
N THR A 158 9.75 5.75 16.32
CA THR A 158 11.16 5.56 15.98
C THR A 158 11.74 6.71 15.15
N LEU A 159 10.91 7.37 14.33
CA LEU A 159 11.27 8.51 13.49
C LEU A 159 11.85 9.68 14.29
N TYR A 160 11.48 9.83 15.56
CA TYR A 160 11.95 10.94 16.40
C TYR A 160 13.43 10.83 16.79
N GLY A 161 14.05 9.66 16.64
CA GLY A 161 15.47 9.43 16.93
C GLY A 161 16.44 9.87 15.82
N GLY A 162 15.93 10.42 14.71
CA GLY A 162 16.70 10.71 13.50
C GLY A 162 16.63 9.60 12.46
N LEU A 163 17.06 9.90 11.23
CA LEU A 163 17.06 8.98 10.10
C LEU A 163 18.44 8.89 9.45
N HIS A 164 18.95 7.66 9.35
CA HIS A 164 20.06 7.31 8.47
C HIS A 164 19.52 6.74 7.16
N ILE A 165 19.99 7.29 6.04
CA ILE A 165 19.53 6.96 4.68
C ILE A 165 20.76 6.50 3.87
N PRO A 166 20.98 5.19 3.66
CA PRO A 166 22.26 4.66 3.18
C PRO A 166 22.36 4.54 1.65
N PHE A 167 21.54 5.26 0.89
CA PHE A 167 21.39 5.01 -0.55
C PHE A 167 22.63 5.30 -1.38
N PHE A 168 23.55 6.16 -0.92
CA PHE A 168 24.86 6.26 -1.58
C PHE A 168 25.60 4.91 -1.60
N ASP A 169 25.66 4.23 -0.45
CA ASP A 169 26.34 2.95 -0.31
C ASP A 169 25.59 1.83 -1.06
N VAL A 170 24.26 1.93 -1.16
CA VAL A 170 23.44 1.03 -1.99
C VAL A 170 23.74 1.22 -3.48
N ASP A 171 23.73 2.47 -3.96
CA ASP A 171 23.94 2.83 -5.37
C ASP A 171 25.29 2.31 -5.90
N VAL A 172 26.31 2.26 -5.04
CA VAL A 172 27.66 1.78 -5.39
C VAL A 172 27.94 0.32 -5.01
N ALA A 173 27.02 -0.37 -4.33
CA ALA A 173 27.23 -1.76 -3.89
C ALA A 173 27.40 -2.71 -5.08
N GLN A 174 28.39 -3.60 -5.00
CA GLN A 174 28.77 -4.50 -6.09
C GLN A 174 28.33 -5.95 -5.88
N ASN A 175 27.83 -6.27 -4.69
CA ASN A 175 27.44 -7.62 -4.28
C ASN A 175 26.51 -7.59 -3.05
N TRP A 176 25.98 -8.76 -2.69
CA TRP A 176 25.07 -8.96 -1.55
C TRP A 176 25.64 -8.46 -0.21
N GLN A 177 26.94 -8.62 0.03
CA GLN A 177 27.53 -8.24 1.31
C GLN A 177 27.60 -6.72 1.47
N GLU A 178 28.04 -6.01 0.43
CA GLU A 178 28.05 -4.54 0.40
C GLU A 178 26.63 -3.99 0.50
N PHE A 179 25.70 -4.57 -0.25
CA PHE A 179 24.28 -4.20 -0.22
C PHE A 179 23.66 -4.36 1.18
N THR A 180 23.85 -5.51 1.81
CA THR A 180 23.33 -5.76 3.16
C THR A 180 24.01 -4.92 4.23
N ASN A 181 25.31 -4.62 4.08
CA ASN A 181 26.01 -3.71 4.97
C ASN A 181 25.48 -2.28 4.89
N ALA A 182 25.15 -1.79 3.68
CA ALA A 182 24.53 -0.49 3.49
C ALA A 182 23.17 -0.44 4.22
N PHE A 183 22.31 -1.42 3.99
CA PHE A 183 20.99 -1.48 4.62
C PHE A 183 20.99 -1.75 6.13
N ALA A 184 22.11 -2.20 6.71
CA ALA A 184 22.25 -2.29 8.16
C ALA A 184 22.13 -0.93 8.86
N GLN A 185 22.34 0.16 8.11
CA GLN A 185 22.24 1.54 8.60
C GLN A 185 20.86 2.16 8.36
N LEU A 186 19.94 1.51 7.65
CA LEU A 186 18.63 2.10 7.37
C LEU A 186 17.74 2.05 8.63
N ASP A 187 17.40 3.24 9.14
CA ASP A 187 16.61 3.37 10.37
C ASP A 187 15.10 3.26 10.13
N ALA A 188 14.59 3.97 9.13
CA ALA A 188 13.19 3.93 8.71
C ALA A 188 13.03 4.55 7.31
N PRO A 189 11.89 4.33 6.63
CA PRO A 189 10.87 3.32 6.93
C PRO A 189 11.44 1.90 6.82
N GLY A 190 10.84 0.93 7.53
CA GLY A 190 11.26 -0.47 7.43
C GLY A 190 10.84 -1.06 6.08
N GLN A 191 11.81 -1.52 5.29
CA GLN A 191 11.58 -2.04 3.94
C GLN A 191 11.93 -3.52 3.84
N ASN A 192 11.07 -4.25 3.14
CA ASN A 192 11.35 -5.53 2.51
C ASN A 192 12.17 -5.19 1.28
N VAL A 193 13.44 -5.59 1.26
CA VAL A 193 14.34 -5.31 0.15
C VAL A 193 14.61 -6.59 -0.60
N VAL A 194 14.28 -6.65 -1.88
CA VAL A 194 14.73 -7.71 -2.78
C VAL A 194 15.99 -7.31 -3.53
N TYR A 195 16.83 -8.31 -3.84
CA TYR A 195 18.13 -8.16 -4.48
C TYR A 195 18.27 -9.16 -5.62
N ALA A 196 18.91 -8.74 -6.71
CA ALA A 196 19.38 -9.61 -7.78
C ALA A 196 20.76 -9.14 -8.28
N ASP A 197 21.59 -10.05 -8.77
CA ASP A 197 22.84 -9.66 -9.44
C ASP A 197 23.15 -10.41 -10.74
N VAL A 198 24.11 -9.86 -11.48
CA VAL A 198 24.62 -10.40 -12.75
C VAL A 198 25.28 -11.77 -12.61
N ASP A 199 25.69 -12.16 -11.40
CA ASP A 199 26.32 -13.47 -11.14
C ASP A 199 25.26 -14.58 -10.96
N GLY A 200 23.98 -14.20 -10.86
CA GLY A 200 22.85 -15.12 -10.77
C GLY A 200 22.25 -15.27 -9.38
N ASN A 201 22.70 -14.45 -8.42
CA ASN A 201 22.20 -14.51 -7.06
C ASN A 201 20.93 -13.69 -6.89
N ILE A 202 20.09 -14.13 -5.96
CA ILE A 202 18.88 -13.43 -5.53
C ILE A 202 18.82 -13.41 -4.00
N GLY A 203 18.25 -12.36 -3.42
CA GLY A 203 18.16 -12.23 -1.97
C GLY A 203 17.01 -11.36 -1.50
N TYR A 204 16.72 -11.48 -0.21
CA TYR A 204 15.78 -10.62 0.49
C TYR A 204 16.30 -10.25 1.88
N ARG A 205 16.06 -8.99 2.27
CA ARG A 205 16.44 -8.44 3.57
C ARG A 205 15.34 -7.52 4.11
N ALA A 206 14.84 -7.79 5.31
CA ALA A 206 14.08 -6.82 6.07
C ALA A 206 15.02 -5.78 6.71
N THR A 207 14.58 -4.53 6.75
CA THR A 207 15.35 -3.38 7.25
C THR A 207 14.54 -2.53 8.23
N GLY A 208 15.18 -1.53 8.84
CA GLY A 208 14.54 -0.60 9.77
C GLY A 208 14.72 -0.96 11.24
N LYS A 209 14.54 0.03 12.11
CA LYS A 209 14.54 -0.10 13.57
C LYS A 209 13.16 -0.51 14.06
N VAL A 210 13.09 -1.72 14.63
CA VAL A 210 11.86 -2.23 15.28
C VAL A 210 12.08 -2.30 16.79
N PRO A 211 11.27 -1.62 17.61
CA PRO A 211 11.49 -1.55 19.05
C PRO A 211 11.18 -2.88 19.74
N VAL A 212 12.05 -3.26 20.68
CA VAL A 212 11.79 -4.31 21.66
C VAL A 212 11.21 -3.64 22.91
N ARG A 213 10.05 -4.12 23.35
CA ARG A 213 9.28 -3.57 24.47
C ARG A 213 9.52 -4.40 25.73
N ALA A 214 9.49 -3.75 26.90
CA ALA A 214 9.53 -4.44 28.19
C ALA A 214 8.34 -5.39 28.38
N ALA A 215 7.15 -4.99 27.90
CA ALA A 215 5.95 -5.80 27.82
C ALA A 215 5.05 -5.30 26.68
N GLY A 216 4.14 -6.17 26.23
CA GLY A 216 3.23 -5.88 25.12
C GLY A 216 3.93 -5.95 23.75
N ASP A 217 3.16 -5.69 22.71
CA ASP A 217 3.56 -5.85 21.31
C ASP A 217 3.28 -4.61 20.45
N GLY A 218 2.82 -3.51 21.08
CA GLY A 218 2.49 -2.25 20.43
C GLY A 218 1.08 -2.20 19.81
N SER A 219 0.25 -3.24 19.99
CA SER A 219 -1.12 -3.29 19.44
C SER A 219 -2.14 -2.42 20.19
N LEU A 220 -1.87 -2.04 21.44
CA LEU A 220 -2.81 -1.31 22.30
C LEU A 220 -2.11 -0.15 23.01
N PRO A 221 -2.86 0.93 23.36
CA PRO A 221 -2.34 1.97 24.22
C PRO A 221 -1.91 1.42 25.58
N VAL A 222 -0.75 1.86 26.07
CA VAL A 222 -0.14 1.41 27.32
C VAL A 222 -0.02 2.55 28.33
N SER A 223 0.21 2.25 29.61
CA SER A 223 0.40 3.28 30.64
C SER A 223 1.72 4.03 30.43
N GLY A 224 1.70 5.37 30.47
CA GLY A 224 2.89 6.22 30.53
C GLY A 224 3.40 6.49 31.96
N ALA A 225 2.67 6.05 32.99
CA ALA A 225 2.98 6.38 34.38
C ALA A 225 4.18 5.60 34.95
N ASP A 226 4.54 4.47 34.35
CA ASP A 226 5.60 3.56 34.81
C ASP A 226 6.54 3.13 33.66
N ASN A 227 7.48 2.21 33.93
CA ASN A 227 8.41 1.70 32.92
C ASN A 227 8.01 0.34 32.33
N GLY A 228 6.80 -0.15 32.61
CA GLY A 228 6.37 -1.51 32.28
C GLY A 228 6.30 -1.79 30.77
N HIS A 229 6.16 -0.75 29.95
CA HIS A 229 6.01 -0.86 28.49
C HIS A 229 7.04 -0.02 27.74
N GLU A 230 8.18 0.30 28.36
CA GLU A 230 9.25 1.04 27.70
C GLU A 230 9.88 0.28 26.54
N TRP A 231 10.39 1.03 25.55
CA TRP A 231 11.32 0.48 24.58
C TRP A 231 12.67 0.28 25.26
N ILE A 232 13.12 -0.97 25.34
CA ILE A 232 14.36 -1.35 26.02
C ILE A 232 15.54 -1.53 25.06
N SER A 233 15.25 -1.80 23.79
CA SER A 233 16.23 -1.90 22.71
C SER A 233 15.53 -1.89 21.34
N TYR A 234 16.28 -2.18 20.27
CA TYR A 234 15.74 -2.50 18.95
C TYR A 234 16.15 -3.92 18.57
N ILE A 235 15.37 -4.58 17.71
CA ILE A 235 15.74 -5.88 17.14
C ILE A 235 17.08 -5.71 16.42
N PRO A 236 18.13 -6.50 16.75
CA PRO A 236 19.39 -6.44 16.02
C PRO A 236 19.23 -6.76 14.54
N PHE A 237 19.97 -6.08 13.66
CA PHE A 237 19.82 -6.24 12.20
C PHE A 237 20.00 -7.68 11.71
N ASP A 238 20.90 -8.46 12.31
CA ASP A 238 21.12 -9.89 12.01
C ASP A 238 19.96 -10.80 12.46
N LYS A 239 19.07 -10.28 13.30
CA LYS A 239 17.84 -10.93 13.78
C LYS A 239 16.59 -10.45 13.05
N LEU A 240 16.73 -9.67 11.98
CA LEU A 240 15.64 -9.39 11.06
C LEU A 240 15.54 -10.47 9.96
N PRO A 241 14.34 -10.74 9.41
CA PRO A 241 14.16 -11.72 8.35
C PRO A 241 15.05 -11.45 7.14
N ASN A 242 15.67 -12.50 6.63
CA ASN A 242 16.51 -12.44 5.44
C ASN A 242 16.62 -13.83 4.80
N ILE A 243 16.86 -13.86 3.48
CA ILE A 243 17.15 -15.09 2.74
C ILE A 243 18.04 -14.76 1.55
N TYR A 244 18.94 -15.68 1.20
CA TYR A 244 19.84 -15.55 0.06
C TYR A 244 19.90 -16.87 -0.69
N ASN A 245 19.67 -16.82 -2.01
CA ASN A 245 19.60 -17.99 -2.91
C ASN A 245 18.74 -19.15 -2.38
N PRO A 246 17.43 -18.94 -2.14
CA PRO A 246 16.54 -20.03 -1.73
C PRO A 246 16.48 -21.14 -2.79
N PRO A 247 16.32 -22.42 -2.39
CA PRO A 247 16.20 -23.53 -3.34
C PRO A 247 15.04 -23.40 -4.34
N SER A 248 13.97 -22.69 -3.97
CA SER A 248 12.86 -22.39 -4.88
C SER A 248 13.26 -21.50 -6.04
N GLY A 249 14.32 -20.69 -5.90
CA GLY A 249 14.70 -19.67 -6.88
C GLY A 249 13.68 -18.52 -7.01
N ILE A 250 12.74 -18.38 -6.07
CA ILE A 250 11.67 -17.37 -6.10
C ILE A 250 11.59 -16.70 -4.74
N ILE A 251 11.56 -15.36 -4.74
CA ILE A 251 11.30 -14.51 -3.58
C ILE A 251 10.27 -13.47 -4.01
N ALA A 252 9.21 -13.27 -3.23
CA ALA A 252 8.25 -12.21 -3.46
C ALA A 252 7.77 -11.61 -2.13
N THR A 253 7.55 -10.29 -2.12
CA THR A 253 6.92 -9.60 -0.99
C THR A 253 5.82 -8.68 -1.49
N ALA A 254 4.74 -8.61 -0.73
CA ALA A 254 3.59 -7.77 -1.05
C ALA A 254 2.96 -7.26 0.26
N ASN A 255 3.79 -6.75 1.18
CA ASN A 255 3.44 -6.24 2.53
C ASN A 255 2.81 -7.27 3.50
N GLY A 256 2.58 -8.50 3.05
CA GLY A 256 2.15 -9.59 3.92
C GLY A 256 3.21 -10.01 4.93
N ARG A 257 2.80 -10.89 5.84
CA ARG A 257 3.67 -11.43 6.90
C ARG A 257 4.97 -12.03 6.36
N ILE A 258 6.10 -11.53 6.86
CA ILE A 258 7.47 -11.96 6.48
C ILE A 258 8.13 -12.94 7.46
N THR A 259 7.40 -13.37 8.49
CA THR A 259 7.90 -14.22 9.57
C THR A 259 7.20 -15.57 9.61
N ALA A 260 7.93 -16.60 10.02
CA ALA A 260 7.33 -17.88 10.38
C ALA A 260 6.51 -17.76 11.68
N ASP A 261 5.55 -18.67 11.90
CA ASP A 261 4.62 -18.62 13.04
C ASP A 261 5.28 -18.49 14.42
N LYS A 262 6.47 -19.07 14.59
CA LYS A 262 7.23 -19.09 15.86
C LYS A 262 8.46 -18.19 15.81
N TYR A 263 8.43 -17.13 15.00
CA TYR A 263 9.54 -16.18 14.95
C TYR A 263 9.71 -15.49 16.31
N PRO A 264 10.94 -15.41 16.86
CA PRO A 264 11.15 -15.02 18.25
C PRO A 264 10.91 -13.54 18.54
N ASN A 265 10.93 -12.68 17.51
CA ASN A 265 10.75 -11.25 17.66
C ASN A 265 9.38 -10.80 17.09
N SER A 266 8.67 -9.93 17.80
CA SER A 266 7.48 -9.26 17.24
C SER A 266 7.92 -8.15 16.29
N ILE A 267 7.63 -8.30 15.00
CA ILE A 267 7.96 -7.30 13.97
C ILE A 267 6.76 -6.40 13.68
N SER A 268 5.61 -7.01 13.43
CA SER A 268 4.36 -6.29 13.23
C SER A 268 3.18 -7.04 13.81
N MET A 269 2.22 -6.24 14.28
CA MET A 269 0.89 -6.65 14.72
C MET A 269 -0.16 -6.57 13.62
N GLU A 270 0.10 -5.79 12.58
CA GLU A 270 -0.77 -5.63 11.40
C GLU A 270 0.03 -5.93 10.13
N TRP A 271 -0.59 -6.67 9.23
CA TRP A 271 0.00 -7.04 7.95
C TRP A 271 -1.08 -6.85 6.89
N GLU A 272 -0.66 -6.52 5.69
CA GLU A 272 -1.55 -6.60 4.55
C GLU A 272 -1.97 -8.06 4.32
N ALA A 273 -3.19 -8.22 3.83
CA ALA A 273 -3.76 -9.55 3.59
C ALA A 273 -2.94 -10.32 2.53
N PRO A 274 -2.83 -11.66 2.64
CA PRO A 274 -1.86 -12.44 1.89
C PRO A 274 -2.19 -12.62 0.40
N TRP A 275 -3.31 -12.07 -0.09
CA TRP A 275 -3.87 -12.34 -1.41
C TRP A 275 -2.92 -12.00 -2.56
N ARG A 276 -2.25 -10.83 -2.50
CA ARG A 276 -1.28 -10.41 -3.52
C ARG A 276 -0.06 -11.32 -3.51
N THR A 277 0.53 -11.57 -2.33
CA THR A 277 1.66 -12.48 -2.18
C THR A 277 1.33 -13.87 -2.71
N ALA A 278 0.18 -14.43 -2.34
CA ALA A 278 -0.27 -15.75 -2.77
C ALA A 278 -0.44 -15.80 -4.31
N ARG A 279 -1.05 -14.77 -4.91
CA ARG A 279 -1.21 -14.68 -6.36
C ARG A 279 0.12 -14.59 -7.11
N ILE A 280 1.08 -13.82 -6.58
CA ILE A 280 2.43 -13.71 -7.16
C ILE A 280 3.12 -15.08 -7.15
N TYR A 281 3.12 -15.78 -6.01
CA TYR A 281 3.68 -17.14 -5.92
C TYR A 281 2.95 -18.12 -6.84
N HIS A 282 1.61 -18.10 -6.89
CA HIS A 282 0.82 -18.96 -7.78
C HIS A 282 1.27 -18.82 -9.25
N VAL A 283 1.51 -17.59 -9.72
CA VAL A 283 1.96 -17.36 -11.09
C VAL A 283 3.40 -17.82 -11.27
N LEU A 284 4.32 -17.41 -10.39
CA LEU A 284 5.75 -17.69 -10.53
C LEU A 284 6.09 -19.19 -10.35
N GLU A 285 5.29 -19.94 -9.60
CA GLU A 285 5.46 -21.39 -9.38
C GLU A 285 4.80 -22.26 -10.48
N SER A 286 4.24 -21.64 -11.53
CA SER A 286 3.57 -22.36 -12.63
C SER A 286 4.48 -23.27 -13.47
N GLY A 287 5.80 -23.19 -13.29
CA GLY A 287 6.80 -23.90 -14.09
C GLY A 287 7.09 -23.28 -15.46
N LYS A 288 6.49 -22.12 -15.76
CA LYS A 288 6.80 -21.30 -16.94
C LYS A 288 8.19 -20.66 -16.78
N GLN A 289 8.90 -20.53 -17.91
CA GLN A 289 10.08 -19.65 -18.01
C GLN A 289 9.62 -18.23 -18.34
N PHE A 290 10.06 -17.25 -17.55
CA PHE A 290 9.58 -15.88 -17.60
C PHE A 290 10.50 -14.92 -18.37
N SER A 291 9.89 -14.01 -19.10
CA SER A 291 10.51 -12.84 -19.74
C SER A 291 10.19 -11.55 -18.98
N THR A 292 10.86 -10.44 -19.31
CA THR A 292 10.52 -9.11 -18.75
C THR A 292 9.07 -8.71 -19.02
N ALA A 293 8.54 -9.03 -20.21
CA ALA A 293 7.13 -8.78 -20.55
C ALA A 293 6.16 -9.57 -19.65
N ASP A 294 6.54 -10.77 -19.21
CA ASP A 294 5.73 -11.55 -18.28
C ASP A 294 5.74 -10.96 -16.86
N MET A 295 6.82 -10.28 -16.48
CA MET A 295 6.87 -9.57 -15.20
C MET A 295 5.90 -8.37 -15.20
N LEU A 296 5.85 -7.60 -16.29
CA LEU A 296 4.87 -6.52 -16.44
C LEU A 296 3.42 -7.07 -16.47
N ALA A 297 3.21 -8.21 -17.11
CA ALA A 297 1.91 -8.87 -17.10
C ALA A 297 1.47 -9.26 -15.68
N LEU A 298 2.42 -9.69 -14.82
CA LEU A 298 2.15 -9.97 -13.42
C LEU A 298 1.91 -8.68 -12.59
N GLN A 299 2.68 -7.61 -12.81
CA GLN A 299 2.44 -6.29 -12.19
C GLN A 299 1.05 -5.71 -12.55
N THR A 300 0.47 -6.18 -13.66
CA THR A 300 -0.86 -5.77 -14.14
C THR A 300 -1.93 -6.85 -13.99
N ASP A 301 -1.65 -7.92 -13.23
CA ASP A 301 -2.59 -9.00 -12.96
C ASP A 301 -3.75 -8.51 -12.09
N ILE A 302 -4.97 -8.78 -12.56
CA ILE A 302 -6.24 -8.33 -11.97
C ILE A 302 -7.09 -9.49 -11.43
N GLN A 303 -6.50 -10.66 -11.23
CA GLN A 303 -7.18 -11.81 -10.63
C GLN A 303 -7.31 -11.61 -9.12
N SER A 304 -8.54 -11.68 -8.60
CA SER A 304 -8.79 -11.65 -7.15
C SER A 304 -9.36 -13.00 -6.70
N GLU A 305 -8.52 -13.78 -6.02
CA GLU A 305 -8.92 -15.07 -5.46
C GLU A 305 -9.85 -14.89 -4.24
N ALA A 306 -9.63 -13.83 -3.45
CA ALA A 306 -10.47 -13.50 -2.30
C ALA A 306 -11.91 -13.15 -2.71
N ASP A 307 -12.04 -12.30 -3.73
CA ASP A 307 -13.35 -11.82 -4.17
C ASP A 307 -14.11 -12.92 -4.91
N LEU A 308 -13.41 -13.76 -5.68
CA LEU A 308 -14.00 -14.95 -6.30
C LEU A 308 -14.52 -15.92 -5.25
N PHE A 309 -13.73 -16.22 -4.21
CA PHE A 309 -14.15 -17.06 -3.10
C PHE A 309 -15.41 -16.51 -2.41
N ALA A 310 -15.45 -15.21 -2.11
CA ALA A 310 -16.63 -14.59 -1.51
C ALA A 310 -17.86 -14.68 -2.43
N ALA A 311 -17.69 -14.43 -3.74
CA ALA A 311 -18.75 -14.55 -4.74
C ALA A 311 -19.36 -15.96 -4.75
N GLU A 312 -18.52 -17.02 -4.74
CA GLU A 312 -18.97 -18.41 -4.69
C GLU A 312 -19.81 -18.71 -3.44
N ARG A 313 -19.42 -18.15 -2.29
CA ARG A 313 -20.17 -18.29 -1.02
C ARG A 313 -21.51 -17.57 -1.07
N PHE A 314 -21.56 -16.38 -1.65
CA PHE A 314 -22.82 -15.65 -1.86
C PHE A 314 -23.75 -16.37 -2.82
N VAL A 315 -23.24 -16.89 -3.93
CA VAL A 315 -24.00 -17.68 -4.90
C VAL A 315 -24.61 -18.91 -4.21
N TYR A 316 -23.80 -19.67 -3.47
CA TYR A 316 -24.27 -20.83 -2.72
C TYR A 316 -25.39 -20.45 -1.75
N ALA A 317 -25.20 -19.40 -0.96
CA ALA A 317 -26.19 -18.95 0.02
C ALA A 317 -27.51 -18.52 -0.62
N VAL A 318 -27.46 -17.79 -1.73
CA VAL A 318 -28.66 -17.39 -2.48
C VAL A 318 -29.42 -18.61 -3.01
N ASP A 319 -28.72 -19.66 -3.46
CA ASP A 319 -29.36 -20.90 -3.96
C ASP A 319 -30.03 -21.72 -2.85
N HIS A 320 -29.58 -21.59 -1.60
CA HIS A 320 -30.05 -22.39 -0.45
C HIS A 320 -30.93 -21.61 0.54
N ALA A 321 -31.02 -20.28 0.41
CA ALA A 321 -31.93 -19.46 1.19
C ALA A 321 -33.40 -19.86 0.94
N ALA A 322 -34.24 -19.72 1.95
CA ALA A 322 -35.62 -20.17 1.90
C ALA A 322 -36.48 -19.39 0.89
N LYS A 323 -36.23 -18.08 0.77
CA LYS A 323 -37.01 -17.16 -0.09
C LYS A 323 -36.17 -16.02 -0.70
N PRO A 324 -35.10 -16.32 -1.46
CA PRO A 324 -34.33 -15.28 -2.13
C PRO A 324 -35.23 -14.51 -3.11
N SER A 325 -35.04 -13.20 -3.22
CA SER A 325 -35.76 -12.41 -4.23
C SER A 325 -35.29 -12.74 -5.65
N ALA A 326 -36.11 -12.39 -6.65
CA ALA A 326 -35.72 -12.58 -8.05
C ALA A 326 -34.45 -11.78 -8.40
N ARG A 327 -34.27 -10.62 -7.76
CA ARG A 327 -33.12 -9.74 -7.96
C ARG A 327 -31.84 -10.32 -7.34
N ALA A 328 -31.92 -10.90 -6.15
CA ALA A 328 -30.80 -11.65 -5.55
C ALA A 328 -30.40 -12.86 -6.41
N ARG A 329 -31.36 -13.59 -6.98
CA ARG A 329 -31.07 -14.68 -7.93
C ARG A 329 -30.34 -14.19 -9.20
N GLN A 330 -30.79 -13.08 -9.79
CA GLN A 330 -30.07 -12.47 -10.93
C GLN A 330 -28.64 -12.08 -10.56
N ALA A 331 -28.42 -11.55 -9.35
CA ALA A 331 -27.10 -11.21 -8.85
C ALA A 331 -26.20 -12.45 -8.74
N ALA A 332 -26.74 -13.53 -8.19
CA ALA A 332 -26.05 -14.82 -8.11
C ALA A 332 -25.74 -15.40 -9.50
N ASP A 333 -26.63 -15.27 -10.47
CA ASP A 333 -26.38 -15.71 -11.86
C ASP A 333 -25.21 -14.95 -12.50
N VAL A 334 -25.12 -13.63 -12.27
CA VAL A 334 -23.99 -12.81 -12.74
C VAL A 334 -22.69 -13.28 -12.07
N MET A 335 -22.68 -13.40 -10.74
CA MET A 335 -21.49 -13.84 -9.98
C MET A 335 -21.04 -15.26 -10.32
N ARG A 336 -21.97 -16.20 -10.55
CA ARG A 336 -21.68 -17.61 -10.87
C ARG A 336 -20.86 -17.77 -12.15
N SER A 337 -21.00 -16.85 -13.10
CA SER A 337 -20.28 -16.89 -14.39
C SER A 337 -18.92 -16.18 -14.37
N TRP A 338 -18.56 -15.59 -13.24
CA TRP A 338 -17.36 -14.78 -13.11
C TRP A 338 -16.11 -15.62 -12.83
N ASP A 339 -15.00 -15.23 -13.47
CA ASP A 339 -13.71 -15.92 -13.39
C ASP A 339 -12.76 -15.33 -12.33
N GLY A 340 -13.21 -14.33 -11.56
CA GLY A 340 -12.40 -13.65 -10.55
C GLY A 340 -11.58 -12.47 -11.08
N ARG A 341 -11.64 -12.15 -12.38
CA ARG A 341 -10.95 -10.97 -12.93
C ARG A 341 -11.71 -9.69 -12.62
N MET A 342 -11.05 -8.74 -11.95
CA MET A 342 -11.57 -7.42 -11.59
C MET A 342 -11.59 -6.46 -12.79
N LEU A 343 -12.23 -6.87 -13.90
CA LEU A 343 -12.34 -6.11 -15.14
C LEU A 343 -13.25 -4.88 -14.95
N ALA A 344 -12.79 -3.71 -15.40
CA ALA A 344 -13.54 -2.45 -15.36
C ALA A 344 -14.97 -2.55 -15.94
N SER A 345 -15.14 -3.32 -17.01
CA SER A 345 -16.43 -3.51 -17.68
C SER A 345 -17.36 -4.52 -17.00
N SER A 346 -16.90 -5.25 -15.97
CA SER A 346 -17.65 -6.36 -15.37
C SER A 346 -18.58 -5.89 -14.26
N ALA A 347 -19.76 -6.51 -14.18
CA ALA A 347 -20.74 -6.29 -13.12
C ALA A 347 -20.45 -7.13 -11.87
N ALA A 348 -19.96 -8.37 -12.04
CA ALA A 348 -19.76 -9.31 -10.94
C ALA A 348 -18.87 -8.77 -9.81
N PRO A 349 -17.70 -8.15 -10.07
CA PRO A 349 -16.87 -7.55 -9.02
C PRO A 349 -17.64 -6.55 -8.16
N THR A 350 -18.49 -5.72 -8.78
CA THR A 350 -19.23 -4.69 -8.05
C THR A 350 -20.28 -5.30 -7.14
N ILE A 351 -21.02 -6.30 -7.64
CA ILE A 351 -22.02 -7.02 -6.84
C ILE A 351 -21.34 -7.70 -5.66
N THR A 352 -20.19 -8.35 -5.89
CA THR A 352 -19.42 -9.03 -4.84
C THR A 352 -18.93 -8.05 -3.78
N GLU A 353 -18.23 -6.98 -4.17
CA GLU A 353 -17.67 -5.99 -3.22
C GLU A 353 -18.75 -5.29 -2.39
N LYS A 354 -19.88 -4.95 -3.02
CA LYS A 354 -21.03 -4.39 -2.30
C LYS A 354 -21.64 -5.40 -1.34
N SER A 355 -21.74 -6.68 -1.74
CA SER A 355 -22.22 -7.76 -0.86
C SER A 355 -21.27 -7.99 0.32
N ILE A 356 -19.95 -7.92 0.10
CA ILE A 356 -18.92 -7.96 1.14
C ILE A 356 -19.11 -6.80 2.12
N GLN A 357 -19.30 -5.58 1.62
CA GLN A 357 -19.53 -4.38 2.44
C GLN A 357 -20.78 -4.54 3.30
N GLU A 358 -21.92 -4.91 2.71
CA GLU A 358 -23.17 -5.15 3.44
C GLU A 358 -23.03 -6.25 4.49
N LEU A 359 -22.35 -7.35 4.15
CA LEU A 359 -22.08 -8.44 5.09
C LEU A 359 -21.24 -7.95 6.27
N ARG A 360 -20.17 -7.19 6.02
CA ARG A 360 -19.32 -6.61 7.07
C ARG A 360 -20.15 -5.75 8.02
N TRP A 361 -21.02 -4.90 7.49
CA TRP A 361 -21.91 -4.06 8.29
C TRP A 361 -22.89 -4.88 9.13
N MET A 362 -23.54 -5.88 8.54
CA MET A 362 -24.47 -6.77 9.25
C MET A 362 -23.78 -7.59 10.36
N LEU A 363 -22.49 -7.89 10.22
CA LEU A 363 -21.69 -8.60 11.21
C LEU A 363 -21.20 -7.69 12.35
N LEU A 364 -20.77 -6.46 12.02
CA LEU A 364 -20.12 -5.54 12.96
C LEU A 364 -21.11 -4.69 13.75
N GLU A 365 -22.22 -4.24 13.15
CA GLU A 365 -23.19 -3.38 13.84
C GLU A 365 -23.72 -3.98 15.15
N PRO A 366 -24.13 -5.27 15.22
CA PRO A 366 -24.57 -5.87 16.48
C PRO A 366 -23.48 -5.94 17.57
N LYS A 367 -22.20 -5.78 17.19
CA LYS A 367 -21.06 -5.84 18.12
C LYS A 367 -20.59 -4.45 18.55
N LEU A 368 -20.66 -3.48 17.65
CA LEU A 368 -20.14 -2.13 17.88
C LEU A 368 -21.25 -1.12 18.23
N GLY A 369 -22.52 -1.50 18.10
CA GLY A 369 -23.67 -0.63 18.33
C GLY A 369 -24.02 0.24 17.12
N ALA A 370 -25.02 1.10 17.28
CA ALA A 370 -25.46 1.99 16.19
C ALA A 370 -24.40 3.05 15.86
N ALA A 371 -24.17 3.29 14.57
CA ALA A 371 -23.36 4.41 14.10
C ALA A 371 -24.16 5.73 14.18
N PRO A 372 -23.48 6.90 14.18
CA PRO A 372 -24.16 8.19 14.05
C PRO A 372 -25.14 8.20 12.86
N ALA A 373 -26.37 8.68 13.10
CA ALA A 373 -27.41 8.73 12.09
C ALA A 373 -27.15 9.81 11.02
N ASP A 374 -26.45 10.88 11.41
CA ASP A 374 -26.02 11.95 10.52
C ASP A 374 -24.73 11.55 9.79
N PRO A 375 -24.74 11.35 8.47
CA PRO A 375 -23.56 11.00 7.71
C PRO A 375 -22.40 11.98 7.89
N ALA A 376 -22.70 13.27 8.13
CA ALA A 376 -21.68 14.30 8.33
C ALA A 376 -20.87 14.11 9.61
N LYS A 377 -21.36 13.30 10.55
CA LYS A 377 -20.72 12.99 11.83
C LYS A 377 -20.11 11.59 11.89
N THR A 378 -20.14 10.85 10.78
CA THR A 378 -19.65 9.47 10.74
C THR A 378 -18.17 9.40 11.15
N GLU A 379 -17.35 10.35 10.69
CA GLU A 379 -15.91 10.43 10.99
C GLU A 379 -15.60 10.93 12.42
N GLU A 380 -16.59 11.45 13.14
CA GLU A 380 -16.38 11.98 14.51
C GLU A 380 -16.37 10.87 15.57
N ALA A 381 -16.71 9.62 15.20
CA ALA A 381 -16.77 8.49 16.11
C ALA A 381 -16.31 7.18 15.46
N LEU A 382 -15.60 6.35 16.24
CA LEU A 382 -15.33 4.97 15.87
C LEU A 382 -16.64 4.16 15.89
N SER A 383 -17.01 3.59 14.74
CA SER A 383 -18.23 2.80 14.54
C SER A 383 -18.00 1.71 13.51
N TRP A 384 -18.98 0.82 13.30
CA TRP A 384 -18.88 -0.20 12.23
C TRP A 384 -18.75 0.37 10.81
N LYS A 385 -19.06 1.65 10.60
CA LYS A 385 -18.87 2.35 9.31
C LYS A 385 -17.44 2.84 9.10
N THR A 386 -16.78 3.26 10.18
CA THR A 386 -15.42 3.83 10.16
C THR A 386 -14.35 2.83 10.57
N TYR A 387 -14.74 1.70 11.16
CA TYR A 387 -13.82 0.68 11.61
C TYR A 387 -13.25 -0.13 10.44
N SER A 388 -11.95 0.00 10.24
CA SER A 388 -11.17 -0.73 9.23
C SER A 388 -9.87 -1.25 9.84
N TRP A 389 -9.38 -2.39 9.34
CA TRP A 389 -8.08 -2.96 9.70
C TRP A 389 -7.56 -3.81 8.52
N GLU A 390 -6.23 -3.93 8.39
CA GLU A 390 -5.58 -4.52 7.20
C GLU A 390 -6.04 -5.97 6.94
N MET A 391 -6.08 -6.80 7.99
CA MET A 391 -6.47 -8.22 7.91
C MET A 391 -7.99 -8.49 7.88
N SER A 392 -8.80 -7.49 7.51
CA SER A 392 -10.27 -7.61 7.50
C SER A 392 -10.80 -8.63 6.50
N SER A 393 -10.15 -8.80 5.35
CA SER A 393 -10.53 -9.84 4.37
C SER A 393 -10.24 -11.26 4.86
N VAL A 394 -9.15 -11.47 5.59
CA VAL A 394 -8.82 -12.78 6.20
C VAL A 394 -9.79 -13.11 7.33
N TRP A 395 -10.17 -12.11 8.14
CA TRP A 395 -11.26 -12.29 9.12
C TRP A 395 -12.57 -12.69 8.43
N LEU A 396 -12.91 -12.04 7.32
CA LEU A 396 -14.12 -12.34 6.58
C LEU A 396 -14.08 -13.75 5.96
N GLU A 397 -12.95 -14.14 5.36
CA GLU A 397 -12.74 -15.50 4.87
C GLU A 397 -12.99 -16.54 5.97
N ASN A 398 -12.42 -16.34 7.15
CA ASN A 398 -12.64 -17.24 8.30
C ASN A 398 -14.12 -17.30 8.73
N ILE A 399 -14.85 -16.19 8.62
CA ILE A 399 -16.30 -16.19 8.87
C ILE A 399 -17.03 -17.02 7.82
N LEU A 400 -16.73 -16.81 6.54
CA LEU A 400 -17.33 -17.52 5.41
C LEU A 400 -16.97 -19.02 5.38
N LEU A 401 -15.81 -19.42 5.90
CA LEU A 401 -15.37 -20.81 5.97
C LEU A 401 -15.95 -21.56 7.16
N HIS A 402 -16.00 -20.93 8.33
CA HIS A 402 -16.25 -21.64 9.60
C HIS A 402 -17.61 -21.34 10.23
N HIS A 403 -18.36 -20.38 9.69
CA HIS A 403 -19.70 -20.01 10.17
C HIS A 403 -19.78 -19.89 11.70
N PRO A 404 -18.86 -19.15 12.36
CA PRO A 404 -18.80 -19.13 13.82
C PRO A 404 -20.07 -18.52 14.41
N LYS A 405 -20.73 -19.27 15.33
CA LYS A 405 -22.00 -18.86 15.95
C LYS A 405 -21.96 -17.47 16.59
N ARG A 406 -20.81 -17.07 17.16
CA ARG A 406 -20.64 -15.76 17.82
C ARG A 406 -20.87 -14.56 16.89
N TRP A 407 -20.71 -14.75 15.59
CA TRP A 407 -20.83 -13.70 14.57
C TRP A 407 -22.17 -13.72 13.84
N LEU A 408 -22.98 -14.78 13.97
CA LEU A 408 -24.31 -14.83 13.37
C LEU A 408 -25.26 -13.87 14.11
N PRO A 409 -25.80 -12.82 13.47
CA PRO A 409 -26.79 -11.96 14.11
C PRO A 409 -28.07 -12.73 14.44
N GLU A 410 -28.67 -12.46 15.61
CA GLU A 410 -29.83 -13.20 16.13
C GLU A 410 -31.05 -13.23 15.19
N LYS A 411 -31.18 -12.22 14.32
CA LYS A 411 -32.26 -12.11 13.33
C LYS A 411 -32.19 -13.15 12.21
N TYR A 412 -31.02 -13.78 11.99
CA TYR A 412 -30.84 -14.77 10.93
C TYR A 412 -30.74 -16.18 11.53
N PRO A 413 -31.48 -17.17 10.98
CA PRO A 413 -31.46 -18.54 11.51
C PRO A 413 -30.17 -19.31 11.17
N ASN A 414 -29.45 -18.90 10.13
CA ASN A 414 -28.19 -19.50 9.68
C ASN A 414 -27.39 -18.52 8.80
N TYR A 415 -26.19 -18.92 8.37
CA TYR A 415 -25.34 -18.09 7.51
C TYR A 415 -25.87 -17.95 6.08
N ASP A 416 -26.56 -18.95 5.52
CA ASP A 416 -27.09 -18.84 4.16
C ASP A 416 -28.11 -17.70 4.06
N GLU A 417 -28.99 -17.54 5.05
CA GLU A 417 -29.93 -16.41 5.13
C GLU A 417 -29.22 -15.07 5.34
N LEU A 418 -28.15 -15.03 6.15
CA LEU A 418 -27.35 -13.81 6.35
C LEU A 418 -26.65 -13.38 5.05
N LEU A 419 -26.01 -14.31 4.37
CA LEU A 419 -25.26 -14.05 3.13
C LEU A 419 -26.20 -13.69 1.98
N ALA A 420 -27.34 -14.37 1.85
CA ALA A 420 -28.37 -14.01 0.87
C ALA A 420 -28.95 -12.62 1.15
N ALA A 421 -29.14 -12.25 2.43
CA ALA A 421 -29.59 -10.92 2.81
C ALA A 421 -28.55 -9.83 2.49
N ALA A 422 -27.24 -10.13 2.61
CA ALA A 422 -26.18 -9.20 2.20
C ALA A 422 -26.19 -8.95 0.68
N VAL A 423 -26.37 -10.01 -0.14
CA VAL A 423 -26.56 -9.86 -1.59
C VAL A 423 -27.81 -9.04 -1.91
N GLU A 424 -28.90 -9.31 -1.21
CA GLU A 424 -30.16 -8.60 -1.40
C GLU A 424 -30.05 -7.11 -1.05
N ALA A 425 -29.37 -6.77 0.04
CA ALA A 425 -29.07 -5.38 0.40
C ALA A 425 -28.23 -4.70 -0.69
N ALA A 426 -27.15 -5.36 -1.15
CA ALA A 426 -26.24 -4.81 -2.15
C ALA A 426 -26.92 -4.46 -3.47
N VAL A 427 -27.86 -5.31 -3.95
CA VAL A 427 -28.54 -5.08 -5.22
C VAL A 427 -29.79 -4.21 -5.12
N ASN A 428 -30.28 -3.95 -3.91
CA ASN A 428 -31.38 -3.02 -3.64
C ASN A 428 -30.89 -1.62 -3.23
N ASP A 429 -29.57 -1.41 -3.13
CA ASP A 429 -28.98 -0.10 -2.93
C ASP A 429 -29.42 0.89 -4.02
N ALA A 430 -29.51 2.17 -3.67
CA ALA A 430 -29.99 3.22 -4.57
C ALA A 430 -29.09 3.42 -5.81
N GLN A 431 -27.81 3.02 -5.74
CA GLN A 431 -26.86 3.11 -6.84
C GLN A 431 -26.91 1.88 -7.75
N ALA A 432 -27.59 0.79 -7.35
CA ALA A 432 -27.69 -0.41 -8.16
C ALA A 432 -28.54 -0.15 -9.42
N PRO A 433 -28.04 -0.47 -10.64
CA PRO A 433 -28.81 -0.27 -11.86
C PRO A 433 -30.00 -1.22 -11.92
N LYS A 434 -31.05 -0.85 -12.67
CA LYS A 434 -32.20 -1.74 -12.90
C LYS A 434 -31.75 -3.09 -13.48
N GLU A 435 -30.94 -3.03 -14.53
CA GLU A 435 -30.29 -4.18 -15.14
C GLU A 435 -28.92 -4.43 -14.49
N LEU A 436 -28.82 -5.41 -13.60
CA LEU A 436 -27.61 -5.68 -12.81
C LEU A 436 -26.38 -5.97 -13.70
N ALA A 437 -26.56 -6.63 -14.84
CA ALA A 437 -25.49 -6.91 -15.79
C ALA A 437 -24.88 -5.64 -16.43
N SER A 438 -25.54 -4.48 -16.32
CA SER A 438 -25.00 -3.20 -16.79
C SER A 438 -24.13 -2.47 -15.76
N TRP A 439 -24.01 -3.01 -14.54
CA TRP A 439 -23.14 -2.45 -13.52
C TRP A 439 -21.68 -2.59 -13.95
N ARG A 440 -20.84 -1.60 -13.61
CA ARG A 440 -19.45 -1.53 -14.05
C ARG A 440 -18.54 -1.31 -12.87
N TRP A 441 -17.63 -2.24 -12.64
CA TRP A 441 -16.56 -2.10 -11.65
C TRP A 441 -15.73 -0.84 -11.85
N GLY A 442 -15.40 -0.52 -13.10
CA GLY A 442 -14.55 0.59 -13.44
C GLY A 442 -15.13 1.94 -13.04
N ALA A 443 -16.45 2.09 -13.00
CA ALA A 443 -17.12 3.31 -12.53
C ALA A 443 -17.03 3.47 -11.00
N GLN A 444 -16.91 2.36 -10.27
CA GLN A 444 -16.79 2.32 -8.81
C GLN A 444 -15.34 2.46 -8.37
N ASN A 445 -14.41 1.86 -9.13
CA ASN A 445 -12.98 1.88 -8.83
C ASN A 445 -12.19 2.81 -9.78
N ALA A 446 -12.79 3.91 -10.23
CA ALA A 446 -12.14 4.80 -11.19
C ALA A 446 -10.91 5.49 -10.59
N VAL A 447 -9.79 5.55 -11.32
CA VAL A 447 -8.59 6.29 -10.91
C VAL A 447 -8.77 7.79 -11.14
N HIS A 448 -8.36 8.58 -10.17
CA HIS A 448 -8.54 10.02 -10.11
C HIS A 448 -7.18 10.71 -9.97
N ILE A 449 -6.69 11.28 -11.07
CA ILE A 449 -5.40 11.99 -11.06
C ILE A 449 -5.58 13.40 -11.62
N GLN A 450 -5.22 14.38 -10.79
CA GLN A 450 -5.25 15.79 -11.14
C GLN A 450 -4.12 16.53 -10.43
N HIS A 451 -3.56 17.56 -11.08
CA HIS A 451 -2.59 18.45 -10.46
C HIS A 451 -3.15 19.09 -9.18
N LEU A 452 -2.38 19.02 -8.09
CA LEU A 452 -2.79 19.45 -6.75
C LEU A 452 -3.24 20.92 -6.66
N VAL A 453 -2.55 21.81 -7.39
CA VAL A 453 -2.89 23.24 -7.52
C VAL A 453 -3.71 23.56 -8.76
N LEU A 454 -3.21 23.28 -9.97
CA LEU A 454 -3.87 23.65 -11.23
C LEU A 454 -5.25 23.00 -11.41
N GLY A 455 -5.46 21.81 -10.84
CA GLY A 455 -6.74 21.11 -10.83
C GLY A 455 -7.86 21.86 -10.11
N LYS A 456 -7.51 22.77 -9.19
CA LYS A 456 -8.47 23.62 -8.46
C LYS A 456 -8.89 24.85 -9.26
N ILE A 457 -8.24 25.13 -10.39
CA ILE A 457 -8.55 26.27 -11.26
C ILE A 457 -9.51 25.77 -12.37
N PRO A 458 -10.80 26.18 -12.39
CA PRO A 458 -11.80 25.61 -13.28
C PRO A 458 -11.41 25.59 -14.76
N VAL A 459 -10.75 26.65 -15.22
CA VAL A 459 -10.33 26.79 -16.62
C VAL A 459 -9.17 25.85 -16.95
N MET A 460 -8.27 25.57 -16.02
CA MET A 460 -7.07 24.75 -16.24
C MET A 460 -7.26 23.27 -15.93
N ARG A 461 -8.29 22.92 -15.14
CA ARG A 461 -8.53 21.58 -14.61
C ARG A 461 -8.41 20.49 -15.68
N ARG A 462 -9.08 20.68 -16.83
CA ARG A 462 -9.14 19.69 -17.91
C ARG A 462 -7.77 19.31 -18.49
N TRP A 463 -6.79 20.20 -18.43
CA TRP A 463 -5.44 19.96 -19.00
C TRP A 463 -4.39 19.68 -17.94
N SER A 464 -4.77 19.69 -16.66
CA SER A 464 -3.84 19.54 -15.54
C SER A 464 -3.67 18.10 -15.07
N GLY A 465 -4.01 17.12 -15.90
CA GLY A 465 -3.98 15.70 -15.57
C GLY A 465 -5.04 14.88 -16.32
N PRO A 466 -4.99 13.54 -16.25
CA PRO A 466 -5.90 12.65 -16.99
C PRO A 466 -7.34 12.64 -16.45
N GLY A 467 -7.55 13.18 -15.24
CA GLY A 467 -8.87 13.25 -14.61
C GLY A 467 -9.33 11.91 -14.07
N VAL A 468 -10.63 11.66 -14.17
CA VAL A 468 -11.27 10.41 -13.74
C VAL A 468 -11.28 9.43 -14.90
N GLN A 469 -10.71 8.24 -14.70
CA GLN A 469 -10.69 7.16 -15.70
C GLN A 469 -11.10 5.85 -15.05
N GLU A 470 -12.01 5.11 -15.67
CA GLU A 470 -12.37 3.77 -15.18
C GLU A 470 -11.14 2.84 -15.20
N GLN A 471 -11.01 1.91 -14.26
CA GLN A 471 -9.86 0.97 -14.27
C GLN A 471 -10.24 -0.42 -13.77
N SER A 472 -9.43 -1.39 -14.18
CA SER A 472 -9.44 -2.78 -13.68
C SER A 472 -8.44 -2.95 -12.54
N GLY A 473 -8.66 -3.97 -11.71
CA GLY A 473 -7.90 -4.24 -10.48
C GLY A 473 -8.70 -3.87 -9.22
N SER A 474 -8.24 -4.32 -8.06
CA SER A 474 -8.80 -3.99 -6.74
C SER A 474 -7.69 -3.99 -5.71
N GLY A 475 -7.97 -3.69 -4.44
CA GLY A 475 -6.97 -3.74 -3.38
C GLY A 475 -6.35 -5.13 -3.14
N TYR A 476 -7.02 -6.21 -3.56
CA TYR A 476 -6.55 -7.59 -3.34
C TYR A 476 -5.93 -8.25 -4.58
N THR A 477 -5.93 -7.58 -5.73
CA THR A 477 -5.21 -8.03 -6.94
C THR A 477 -3.76 -7.54 -6.93
N VAL A 478 -2.86 -8.20 -7.68
CA VAL A 478 -1.45 -7.75 -7.80
C VAL A 478 -1.37 -6.30 -8.28
N LYS A 479 -2.16 -5.95 -9.31
CA LYS A 479 -2.41 -4.56 -9.67
C LYS A 479 -3.31 -3.90 -8.62
N ALA A 480 -2.75 -3.60 -7.45
CA ALA A 480 -3.52 -3.07 -6.33
C ALA A 480 -3.93 -1.63 -6.62
N VAL A 481 -5.23 -1.33 -6.71
CA VAL A 481 -5.66 0.03 -7.08
C VAL A 481 -6.93 0.46 -6.37
N SER A 482 -6.95 1.74 -5.99
CA SER A 482 -8.12 2.50 -5.58
C SER A 482 -8.22 3.80 -6.38
N ALA A 483 -9.16 4.68 -6.03
CA ALA A 483 -9.34 5.94 -6.73
C ALA A 483 -8.09 6.84 -6.70
N HIS A 484 -7.37 6.87 -5.59
CA HIS A 484 -6.26 7.80 -5.36
C HIS A 484 -4.94 7.09 -5.01
N HIS A 485 -4.88 5.77 -5.16
CA HIS A 485 -3.72 4.96 -4.78
C HIS A 485 -3.52 3.81 -5.77
N GLY A 486 -2.26 3.46 -6.04
CA GLY A 486 -1.90 2.36 -6.94
C GLY A 486 -0.41 2.37 -7.28
N PRO A 487 0.04 1.59 -8.29
CA PRO A 487 1.44 1.57 -8.74
C PRO A 487 1.93 2.98 -9.08
N SER A 488 2.86 3.49 -8.30
CA SER A 488 3.45 4.82 -8.49
C SER A 488 4.60 4.81 -9.50
N GLU A 489 5.15 3.63 -9.75
CA GLU A 489 6.05 3.28 -10.84
C GLU A 489 5.87 1.80 -11.19
N ARG A 490 6.41 1.34 -12.31
CA ARG A 490 6.63 -0.09 -12.58
C ARG A 490 8.02 -0.29 -13.13
N PHE A 491 8.84 -1.04 -12.40
CA PHE A 491 10.22 -1.34 -12.72
C PHE A 491 10.42 -2.85 -12.91
N SER A 492 11.21 -3.23 -13.91
CA SER A 492 11.74 -4.59 -14.06
C SER A 492 13.20 -4.54 -14.49
N ALA A 493 14.08 -5.16 -13.70
CA ALA A 493 15.49 -5.31 -14.04
C ALA A 493 15.73 -6.62 -14.80
N ASN A 494 16.48 -6.53 -15.90
CA ASN A 494 16.94 -7.70 -16.66
C ASN A 494 18.45 -7.90 -16.47
N LEU A 495 18.84 -8.82 -15.60
CA LEU A 495 20.27 -9.02 -15.26
C LEU A 495 21.05 -9.75 -16.36
N ALA A 496 20.39 -10.22 -17.43
CA ALA A 496 21.09 -10.67 -18.64
C ALA A 496 21.50 -9.49 -19.53
N ASP A 497 20.73 -8.41 -19.52
CA ASP A 497 20.94 -7.24 -20.37
C ASP A 497 20.21 -6.03 -19.77
N LEU A 498 20.97 -5.16 -19.11
CA LEU A 498 20.44 -4.01 -18.40
C LEU A 498 19.79 -2.97 -19.33
N ASP A 499 20.17 -2.93 -20.61
CA ASP A 499 19.52 -2.04 -21.60
C ASP A 499 18.08 -2.47 -21.94
N HIS A 500 17.72 -3.71 -21.58
CA HIS A 500 16.37 -4.27 -21.69
C HIS A 500 15.62 -4.31 -20.35
N SER A 501 16.15 -3.67 -19.30
CA SER A 501 15.34 -3.30 -18.14
C SER A 501 14.24 -2.33 -18.55
N THR A 502 13.16 -2.28 -17.79
CA THR A 502 12.01 -1.41 -18.10
C THR A 502 11.60 -0.57 -16.90
N LEU A 503 11.13 0.64 -17.17
CA LEU A 503 10.64 1.57 -16.16
C LEU A 503 9.58 2.48 -16.77
N ASN A 504 8.54 2.78 -15.99
CA ASN A 504 7.69 3.94 -16.24
C ASN A 504 7.08 4.47 -14.93
N VAL A 505 6.83 5.77 -14.88
CA VAL A 505 6.07 6.45 -13.83
C VAL A 505 4.61 6.67 -14.25
N VAL A 506 3.77 7.21 -13.36
CA VAL A 506 2.32 7.30 -13.59
C VAL A 506 1.95 8.22 -14.76
N THR A 507 2.47 9.44 -14.80
CA THR A 507 2.05 10.46 -15.79
C THR A 507 3.14 10.84 -16.78
N GLY A 508 4.20 11.51 -16.33
CA GLY A 508 5.37 11.83 -17.14
C GLY A 508 6.48 12.41 -16.27
N GLN A 509 7.69 12.46 -16.80
CA GLN A 509 8.88 12.87 -16.05
C GLN A 509 8.87 14.35 -15.65
N SER A 510 8.22 15.22 -16.43
CA SER A 510 8.22 16.66 -16.18
C SER A 510 7.04 17.10 -15.31
N GLY A 511 7.31 17.92 -14.29
CA GLY A 511 6.26 18.62 -13.53
C GLY A 511 5.73 19.91 -14.19
N ASN A 512 6.31 20.32 -15.33
CA ASN A 512 5.89 21.52 -16.05
C ASN A 512 4.74 21.19 -17.01
N PHE A 513 3.56 21.76 -16.79
CA PHE A 513 2.35 21.49 -17.58
C PHE A 513 2.47 21.85 -19.08
N LEU A 514 3.46 22.65 -19.47
CA LEU A 514 3.75 22.99 -20.88
C LEU A 514 4.78 22.06 -21.52
N SER A 515 5.38 21.14 -20.75
CA SER A 515 6.36 20.19 -21.26
C SER A 515 5.67 19.09 -22.07
N PRO A 516 6.27 18.64 -23.19
CA PRO A 516 5.79 17.43 -23.87
C PRO A 516 5.90 16.17 -22.98
N TYR A 517 6.75 16.19 -21.96
CA TYR A 517 6.99 15.09 -21.02
C TYR A 517 6.12 15.17 -19.74
N TYR A 518 5.03 15.95 -19.76
CA TYR A 518 4.14 16.12 -18.60
C TYR A 518 3.19 14.94 -18.37
N MET A 519 2.76 14.28 -19.46
CA MET A 519 1.78 13.18 -19.45
C MET A 519 2.08 12.12 -20.53
N ASP A 520 3.29 12.07 -21.05
CA ASP A 520 3.69 11.19 -22.15
C ASP A 520 3.72 9.70 -21.77
N GLN A 521 3.87 9.39 -20.48
CA GLN A 521 3.86 8.01 -19.96
C GLN A 521 2.48 7.53 -19.50
N TRP A 522 1.52 8.44 -19.31
CA TRP A 522 0.17 8.12 -18.79
C TRP A 522 -0.49 6.98 -19.54
N LYS A 523 -0.46 7.01 -20.88
CA LYS A 523 -1.07 5.97 -21.70
C LYS A 523 -0.43 4.62 -21.42
N ALA A 524 0.90 4.56 -21.35
CA ALA A 524 1.62 3.32 -21.09
C ALA A 524 1.29 2.77 -19.69
N TRP A 525 1.33 3.64 -18.67
CA TRP A 525 0.98 3.24 -17.31
C TRP A 525 -0.46 2.72 -17.20
N TYR A 526 -1.41 3.40 -17.84
CA TYR A 526 -2.83 3.08 -17.78
C TYR A 526 -3.18 1.80 -18.56
N GLU A 527 -2.57 1.60 -19.73
CA GLU A 527 -2.81 0.43 -20.60
C GLU A 527 -1.94 -0.79 -20.25
N GLY A 528 -1.00 -0.66 -19.30
CA GLY A 528 -0.14 -1.77 -18.87
C GLY A 528 1.02 -2.05 -19.82
N THR A 529 1.56 -1.02 -20.47
CA THR A 529 2.82 -1.08 -21.21
C THR A 529 3.90 -0.28 -20.49
N THR A 530 5.16 -0.38 -20.93
CA THR A 530 6.30 0.26 -20.27
C THR A 530 7.32 0.74 -21.29
N PHE A 531 8.38 1.42 -20.83
CA PHE A 531 9.49 1.87 -21.64
C PHE A 531 10.76 1.13 -21.24
N THR A 532 11.69 0.97 -22.17
CA THR A 532 13.06 0.54 -21.84
C THR A 532 13.72 1.59 -20.94
N LEU A 533 14.58 1.14 -20.02
CA LEU A 533 15.47 1.98 -19.22
C LEU A 533 16.89 1.84 -19.79
N PRO A 534 17.32 2.68 -20.75
CA PRO A 534 18.64 2.58 -21.36
C PRO A 534 19.73 2.85 -20.33
N PHE A 535 20.82 2.10 -20.40
CA PHE A 535 21.82 2.13 -19.34
C PHE A 535 23.25 2.21 -19.82
N SER A 536 23.63 1.41 -20.81
CA SER A 536 24.94 1.52 -21.43
C SER A 536 25.09 2.90 -22.08
N ALA A 537 26.32 3.41 -22.12
CA ALA A 537 26.59 4.70 -22.76
C ALA A 537 26.08 4.75 -24.22
N GLN A 538 26.12 3.62 -24.92
CA GLN A 538 25.58 3.52 -26.28
C GLN A 538 24.05 3.61 -26.31
N ALA A 539 23.36 2.87 -25.44
CA ALA A 539 21.90 2.89 -25.37
C ALA A 539 21.37 4.26 -24.92
N VAL A 540 21.98 4.87 -23.91
CA VAL A 540 21.64 6.22 -23.43
C VAL A 540 21.86 7.25 -24.56
N GLN A 541 22.99 7.18 -25.26
CA GLN A 541 23.27 8.08 -26.38
C GLN A 541 22.29 7.88 -27.55
N ALA A 542 21.82 6.66 -27.80
CA ALA A 542 20.82 6.37 -28.83
C ALA A 542 19.42 6.87 -28.45
N ALA A 543 19.05 6.81 -27.16
CA ALA A 543 17.77 7.31 -26.64
C ALA A 543 17.73 8.83 -26.39
N LYS A 544 18.88 9.51 -26.48
CA LYS A 544 19.04 10.92 -26.12
C LYS A 544 18.22 11.86 -27.00
N ALA A 545 17.33 12.64 -26.38
CA ALA A 545 16.57 13.70 -27.05
C ALA A 545 17.23 15.08 -26.94
N HIS A 546 17.81 15.41 -25.78
CA HIS A 546 18.35 16.73 -25.46
C HIS A 546 19.68 16.63 -24.71
N THR A 547 20.44 17.73 -24.65
CA THR A 547 21.67 17.84 -23.86
C THR A 547 21.76 19.22 -23.25
N LEU A 548 22.04 19.28 -21.95
CA LEU A 548 22.38 20.50 -21.22
C LEU A 548 23.76 20.30 -20.59
N GLN A 549 24.70 21.20 -20.86
CA GLN A 549 26.01 21.23 -20.21
C GLN A 549 26.03 22.37 -19.20
N LEU A 550 26.45 22.06 -17.97
CA LEU A 550 26.64 23.03 -16.89
C LEU A 550 28.12 23.03 -16.52
N ASP A 551 28.80 24.15 -16.80
CA ASP A 551 30.20 24.32 -16.45
C ASP A 551 30.31 25.01 -15.06
N PRO A 552 31.24 24.57 -14.18
CA PRO A 552 31.50 25.26 -12.92
C PRO A 552 31.84 26.73 -13.15
N ALA A 553 31.33 27.61 -12.29
CA ALA A 553 31.82 28.98 -12.26
C ALA A 553 33.28 28.98 -11.78
N ASN A 554 34.17 29.64 -12.55
CA ASN A 554 35.59 29.78 -12.22
C ASN A 554 35.86 30.46 -10.88
#